data_AF-A0A496U536-F1
#
_entry.id   AF-A0A496U536-F1
#
_cell.length_a   1.000
_cell.length_b   1.000
_cell.length_c   1.000
_cell.angle_alpha   90.00
_cell.angle_beta   90.00
_cell.angle_gamma   90.00
#
_symmetry.space_group_name_H-M   'P 1'
#
loop_
_entity.id
_entity.type
_entity.pdbx_description
1 polymer ?
#
loop_
_entity_poly.entity_id
_entity_poly.type
_entity_poly.pdbx_seq_one_letter_code
_entity_poly.pdbx_strand_id
1 'polypeptide(L)'
;MFRTLIEKVIGTRNERVLKKLWPLVHEINRIYEGYHQLKDEDLLKKTEDFEKRLREGEDPDEIMPEAFALVKEACRRLVGKKWEITGEVWEWNMIPFDVQLLGAIVLYQGKIAEMKTGEGKTLVATMPLYLHGLIGRIKGTGVHLVTVNDYLARRDRQWMGPVYESLGLSVGVIQNNMNPQERKPEYAKDIVYGTNNEFGFDYLRDNMVFRPEDRVQRGHYYAIVDEVDSILIDEARTPLIISGPVEYSSSEIYRRMKPVAEQIVRRQVQFVNQILFQAENLLKKGKQFEAAEKIIQAKRGMPKAKKLFKLLQEPGVMKLVDKVELELMKEINIGGEKTKKIKQLEEELYFVVDERSHSVEFTEKGRAEVEKREKGLFALPDLATQIAGIDSRKDLSPREKFYEKERIYREYAEKSDKIHALKQLLKAYILFEKDVDYVVMDGKVIIVDEFTGRLMPGRRWSDGLHEAVEAKEGVKIQRETQTLATITIQNYFRMYEKLAGMTGTAATEAQEFWEIYKLDVIQIPTNKPVRRVDYPDIIFKTKKEKYEAVINEIERWHKRGRPILVGTTSVEVSELLSRLLKRRGIPHQVLNAKHHEREAHIIARAGQFGAVTIATNMAGRGTDIKLGKGVVKAQE
;
A
#
# COMPACT_ATOMS: atom_id res chain seq x y z
N MET A 1 3.94 41.26 -9.62
CA MET A 1 4.84 42.36 -10.04
C MET A 1 5.95 42.63 -9.02
N PHE A 2 5.66 42.82 -7.72
CA PHE A 2 6.69 42.97 -6.66
C PHE A 2 7.56 41.70 -6.45
N ARG A 3 6.95 40.50 -6.43
CA ARG A 3 7.66 39.21 -6.25
C ARG A 3 8.71 38.94 -7.34
N THR A 4 8.32 39.16 -8.60
CA THR A 4 9.19 39.05 -9.80
C THR A 4 10.33 40.07 -9.85
N LEU A 5 10.16 41.26 -9.24
CA LEU A 5 11.21 42.28 -9.19
C LEU A 5 12.25 41.93 -8.10
N ILE A 6 11.80 41.43 -6.95
CA ILE A 6 12.66 40.95 -5.85
C ILE A 6 13.43 39.67 -6.25
N GLU A 7 12.79 38.76 -6.98
CA GLU A 7 13.43 37.55 -7.52
C GLU A 7 14.53 37.89 -8.55
N LYS A 8 14.34 38.93 -9.38
CA LYS A 8 15.36 39.40 -10.32
C LYS A 8 16.58 40.08 -9.66
N VAL A 9 16.39 40.69 -8.48
CA VAL A 9 17.45 41.46 -7.80
C VAL A 9 18.21 40.61 -6.77
N ILE A 10 17.54 39.68 -6.08
CA ILE A 10 18.11 38.87 -4.98
C ILE A 10 18.27 37.38 -5.38
N GLY A 11 17.78 36.99 -6.56
CA GLY A 11 17.77 35.59 -7.03
C GLY A 11 16.72 34.74 -6.33
N THR A 12 16.38 33.60 -6.94
CA THR A 12 15.45 32.61 -6.38
C THR A 12 16.05 31.92 -5.14
N ARG A 13 15.21 31.32 -4.27
CA ARG A 13 15.71 30.51 -3.12
C ARG A 13 16.71 29.45 -3.59
N ASN A 14 16.40 28.78 -4.71
CA ASN A 14 17.25 27.74 -5.30
C ASN A 14 18.62 28.29 -5.73
N GLU A 15 18.66 29.42 -6.44
CA GLU A 15 19.90 30.07 -6.86
C GLU A 15 20.81 30.45 -5.69
N ARG A 16 20.24 30.95 -4.58
CA ARG A 16 21.02 31.30 -3.39
C ARG A 16 21.63 30.07 -2.73
N VAL A 17 20.89 28.96 -2.67
CA VAL A 17 21.41 27.69 -2.15
C VAL A 17 22.54 27.21 -3.04
N LEU A 18 22.33 27.11 -4.35
CA LEU A 18 23.36 26.67 -5.30
C LEU A 18 24.62 27.54 -5.24
N LYS A 19 24.48 28.87 -5.15
CA LYS A 19 25.62 29.80 -5.02
C LYS A 19 26.49 29.52 -3.79
N LYS A 20 25.91 29.00 -2.70
CA LYS A 20 26.66 28.58 -1.51
C LYS A 20 27.34 27.21 -1.66
N LEU A 21 26.82 26.34 -2.54
CA LEU A 21 27.37 25.00 -2.75
C LEU A 21 28.51 24.98 -3.78
N TRP A 22 28.51 25.87 -4.76
CA TRP A 22 29.58 25.94 -5.78
C TRP A 22 31.01 26.05 -5.23
N PRO A 23 31.30 26.87 -4.19
CA PRO A 23 32.63 26.88 -3.58
C PRO A 23 33.10 25.51 -3.09
N LEU A 24 32.21 24.70 -2.50
CA LEU A 24 32.53 23.34 -2.05
C LEU A 24 32.85 22.42 -3.23
N VAL A 25 32.16 22.58 -4.36
CA VAL A 25 32.47 21.83 -5.59
C VAL A 25 33.86 22.16 -6.11
N HIS A 26 34.24 23.44 -6.12
CA HIS A 26 35.58 23.87 -6.50
C HIS A 26 36.65 23.31 -5.55
N GLU A 27 36.36 23.27 -4.26
CA GLU A 27 37.24 22.67 -3.26
C GLU A 27 37.43 21.16 -3.48
N ILE A 28 36.34 20.41 -3.69
CA ILE A 28 36.38 18.98 -4.03
C ILE A 28 37.26 18.76 -5.26
N ASN A 29 37.07 19.56 -6.31
CA ASN A 29 37.86 19.43 -7.54
C ASN A 29 39.35 19.73 -7.33
N ARG A 30 39.67 20.75 -6.53
CA ARG A 30 41.05 21.07 -6.16
C ARG A 30 41.73 19.92 -5.40
N ILE A 31 41.02 19.30 -4.45
CA ILE A 31 41.55 18.15 -3.69
C ILE A 31 41.71 16.93 -4.61
N TYR A 32 40.71 16.68 -5.46
CA TYR A 32 40.71 15.62 -6.46
C TYR A 32 41.94 15.66 -7.38
N GLU A 33 42.34 16.84 -7.85
CA GLU A 33 43.56 17.01 -8.65
C GLU A 33 44.83 16.57 -7.91
N GLY A 34 44.89 16.80 -6.59
CA GLY A 34 45.99 16.35 -5.73
C GLY A 34 46.03 14.83 -5.56
N TYR A 35 44.87 14.15 -5.60
CA TYR A 35 44.78 12.70 -5.41
C TYR A 35 45.27 11.88 -6.61
N HIS A 36 45.53 12.51 -7.76
CA HIS A 36 46.12 11.83 -8.91
C HIS A 36 47.49 11.19 -8.62
N GLN A 37 48.22 11.70 -7.62
CA GLN A 37 49.54 11.20 -7.24
C GLN A 37 49.50 9.99 -6.30
N LEU A 38 48.33 9.66 -5.74
CA LEU A 38 48.18 8.55 -4.79
C LEU A 38 48.36 7.19 -5.48
N LYS A 39 48.89 6.20 -4.76
CA LYS A 39 48.86 4.80 -5.22
C LYS A 39 47.55 4.14 -4.79
N ASP A 40 47.19 3.02 -5.40
CA ASP A 40 45.92 2.32 -5.10
C ASP A 40 45.79 1.95 -3.60
N GLU A 41 46.89 1.53 -2.98
CA GLU A 41 46.96 1.24 -1.55
C GLU A 41 46.70 2.46 -0.65
N ASP A 42 46.94 3.67 -1.16
CA ASP A 42 46.77 4.89 -0.39
C ASP A 42 45.30 5.33 -0.33
N LEU A 43 44.43 4.82 -1.20
CA LEU A 43 42.98 5.09 -1.11
C LEU A 43 42.37 4.43 0.13
N LEU A 44 42.74 3.18 0.41
CA LEU A 44 42.27 2.48 1.62
C LEU A 44 42.78 3.15 2.89
N LYS A 45 44.06 3.56 2.90
CA LYS A 45 44.63 4.33 4.02
C LYS A 45 43.90 5.65 4.25
N LYS A 46 43.42 6.31 3.18
CA LYS A 46 42.60 7.51 3.31
C LYS A 46 41.25 7.22 3.95
N THR A 47 40.60 6.10 3.60
CA THR A 47 39.39 5.65 4.31
C THR A 47 39.65 5.41 5.79
N GLU A 48 40.75 4.74 6.14
CA GLU A 48 41.15 4.48 7.53
C GLU A 48 41.44 5.78 8.29
N ASP A 49 42.10 6.75 7.65
CA ASP A 49 42.34 8.10 8.19
C ASP A 49 41.04 8.85 8.47
N PHE A 50 40.09 8.84 7.53
CA PHE A 50 38.77 9.44 7.74
C PHE A 50 38.01 8.76 8.88
N GLU A 51 38.04 7.43 8.95
CA GLU A 51 37.38 6.68 10.02
C GLU A 51 37.99 7.03 11.39
N LYS A 52 39.32 7.15 11.47
CA LYS A 52 40.02 7.58 12.69
C LYS A 52 39.61 9.00 13.10
N ARG A 53 39.66 9.97 12.17
CA ARG A 53 39.28 11.36 12.39
C ARG A 53 37.83 11.50 12.88
N LEU A 54 36.91 10.75 12.27
CA LEU A 54 35.51 10.69 12.69
C LEU A 54 35.33 10.11 14.10
N ARG A 55 36.10 9.08 14.48
CA ARG A 55 36.09 8.53 15.85
C ARG A 55 36.68 9.49 16.88
N GLU A 56 37.64 10.31 16.47
CA GLU A 56 38.23 11.38 17.29
C GLU A 56 37.31 12.60 17.44
N GLY A 57 36.21 12.65 16.70
CA GLY A 57 35.15 13.65 16.84
C GLY A 57 35.25 14.83 15.87
N GLU A 58 36.05 14.72 14.81
CA GLU A 58 36.07 15.71 13.73
C GLU A 58 34.70 15.80 13.02
N ASP A 59 34.32 17.01 12.62
CA ASP A 59 33.03 17.25 11.98
C ASP A 59 33.00 16.56 10.59
N PRO A 60 32.01 15.69 10.31
CA PRO A 60 31.82 15.09 8.99
C PRO A 60 31.77 16.11 7.84
N ASP A 61 31.31 17.33 8.09
CA ASP A 61 31.23 18.39 7.07
C ASP A 61 32.62 18.90 6.65
N GLU A 62 33.63 18.83 7.52
CA GLU A 62 35.03 19.17 7.20
C GLU A 62 35.72 18.07 6.40
N ILE A 63 35.32 16.81 6.62
CA ILE A 63 35.84 15.63 5.90
C ILE A 63 35.17 15.47 4.53
N MET A 64 33.94 15.97 4.36
CA MET A 64 33.13 15.78 3.14
C MET A 64 33.87 16.13 1.83
N PRO A 65 34.58 17.29 1.70
CA PRO A 65 35.28 17.62 0.46
C PRO A 65 36.36 16.58 0.09
N GLU A 66 37.14 16.12 1.07
CA GLU A 66 38.17 15.10 0.89
C GLU A 66 37.55 13.73 0.53
N ALA A 67 36.50 13.32 1.26
CA ALA A 67 35.79 12.07 1.01
C ALA A 67 35.19 12.02 -0.41
N PHE A 68 34.58 13.11 -0.87
CA PHE A 68 33.95 13.17 -2.19
C PHE A 68 35.01 13.20 -3.30
N ALA A 69 36.13 13.88 -3.08
CA ALA A 69 37.28 13.84 -3.98
C ALA A 69 37.85 12.41 -4.09
N LEU A 70 37.91 11.66 -2.99
CA LEU A 70 38.37 10.27 -2.98
C LEU A 70 37.45 9.35 -3.79
N VAL A 71 36.13 9.50 -3.63
CA VAL A 71 35.14 8.74 -4.44
C VAL A 71 35.26 9.09 -5.92
N LYS A 72 35.44 10.36 -6.25
CA LYS A 72 35.65 10.81 -7.64
C LYS A 72 36.95 10.22 -8.22
N GLU A 73 38.02 10.15 -7.43
CA GLU A 73 39.27 9.51 -7.82
C GLU A 73 39.13 8.00 -8.02
N ALA A 74 38.40 7.30 -7.14
CA ALA A 74 38.08 5.89 -7.31
C ALA A 74 37.34 5.65 -8.64
N CYS A 75 36.32 6.48 -8.93
CA CYS A 75 35.60 6.42 -10.21
C CYS A 75 36.53 6.60 -11.42
N ARG A 76 37.51 7.53 -11.35
CA ARG A 76 38.51 7.74 -12.41
C ARG A 76 39.39 6.50 -12.61
N ARG A 77 39.84 5.86 -11.54
CA ARG A 77 40.70 4.65 -11.61
C ARG A 77 39.98 3.41 -12.12
N LEU A 78 38.67 3.36 -11.97
CA LEU A 78 37.85 2.28 -12.49
C LEU A 78 37.57 2.42 -14.00
N VAL A 79 37.91 3.55 -14.63
CA VAL A 79 37.68 3.76 -16.07
C VAL A 79 38.37 2.68 -16.91
N GLY A 80 37.62 2.07 -17.82
CA GLY A 80 38.05 0.97 -18.67
C GLY A 80 37.93 -0.43 -18.05
N LYS A 81 37.66 -0.54 -16.74
CA LYS A 81 37.40 -1.84 -16.09
C LYS A 81 36.01 -2.36 -16.45
N LYS A 82 35.87 -3.69 -16.39
CA LYS A 82 34.65 -4.41 -16.76
C LYS A 82 34.24 -5.39 -15.67
N TRP A 83 32.95 -5.46 -15.38
CA TRP A 83 32.38 -6.46 -14.49
C TRP A 83 30.95 -6.80 -14.89
N GLU A 84 30.48 -7.92 -14.36
CA GLU A 84 29.14 -8.43 -14.63
C GLU A 84 28.09 -7.69 -13.80
N ILE A 85 27.05 -7.20 -14.47
CA ILE A 85 25.89 -6.53 -13.89
C ILE A 85 24.66 -7.18 -14.49
N THR A 86 23.88 -7.87 -13.66
CA THR A 86 22.64 -8.57 -14.05
C THR A 86 22.82 -9.45 -15.31
N GLY A 87 23.91 -10.20 -15.39
CA GLY A 87 24.22 -11.12 -16.50
C GLY A 87 24.84 -10.47 -17.75
N GLU A 88 25.08 -9.15 -17.75
CA GLU A 88 25.78 -8.46 -18.83
C GLU A 88 27.11 -7.86 -18.34
N VAL A 89 28.16 -7.94 -19.17
CA VAL A 89 29.45 -7.31 -18.85
C VAL A 89 29.41 -5.85 -19.28
N TRP A 90 29.50 -4.95 -18.31
CA TRP A 90 29.50 -3.50 -18.55
C TRP A 90 30.91 -2.94 -18.34
N GLU A 91 31.24 -1.91 -19.11
CA GLU A 91 32.49 -1.17 -18.99
C GLU A 91 32.27 0.14 -18.23
N TRP A 92 33.06 0.37 -17.18
CA TRP A 92 32.99 1.59 -16.42
C TRP A 92 33.68 2.73 -17.17
N ASN A 93 32.93 3.78 -17.47
CA ASN A 93 33.40 4.95 -18.21
C ASN A 93 32.84 6.25 -17.62
N MET A 94 32.70 6.30 -16.29
CA MET A 94 32.03 7.39 -15.58
C MET A 94 32.98 8.08 -14.61
N ILE A 95 33.12 9.39 -14.77
CA ILE A 95 33.76 10.28 -13.80
C ILE A 95 32.73 11.34 -13.43
N PRO A 96 32.45 11.54 -12.13
CA PRO A 96 31.47 12.52 -11.69
C PRO A 96 31.71 13.95 -12.21
N PHE A 97 30.68 14.55 -12.81
CA PHE A 97 30.62 15.96 -13.24
C PHE A 97 30.35 16.90 -12.06
N ASP A 98 30.61 18.19 -12.24
CA ASP A 98 30.39 19.22 -11.20
C ASP A 98 28.94 19.31 -10.74
N VAL A 99 27.97 19.16 -11.66
CA VAL A 99 26.54 19.13 -11.29
C VAL A 99 26.18 17.88 -10.48
N GLN A 100 26.91 16.78 -10.67
CA GLN A 100 26.75 15.56 -9.88
C GLN A 100 27.35 15.74 -8.47
N LEU A 101 28.46 16.48 -8.34
CA LEU A 101 29.01 16.89 -7.04
C LEU A 101 28.01 17.76 -6.26
N LEU A 102 27.33 18.71 -6.94
CA LEU A 102 26.26 19.49 -6.31
C LEU A 102 25.13 18.60 -5.79
N GLY A 103 24.65 17.67 -6.63
CA GLY A 103 23.62 16.71 -6.23
C GLY A 103 24.05 15.88 -5.03
N ALA A 104 25.30 15.42 -5.00
CA ALA A 104 25.86 14.62 -3.92
C ALA A 104 25.89 15.41 -2.59
N ILE A 105 26.28 16.68 -2.63
CA ILE A 105 26.26 17.55 -1.43
C ILE A 105 24.83 17.75 -0.92
N VAL A 106 23.86 17.93 -1.82
CA VAL A 106 22.44 18.06 -1.44
C VAL A 106 21.93 16.79 -0.77
N LEU A 107 22.21 15.62 -1.35
CA LEU A 107 21.84 14.34 -0.73
C LEU A 107 22.52 14.16 0.63
N TYR A 108 23.82 14.45 0.71
CA TYR A 108 24.57 14.43 1.96
C TYR A 108 23.95 15.34 3.01
N GLN A 109 23.39 16.50 2.66
CA GLN A 109 22.72 17.38 3.62
C GLN A 109 21.35 16.90 4.11
N GLY A 110 20.84 15.75 3.64
CA GLY A 110 19.50 15.28 4.01
C GLY A 110 18.38 16.02 3.28
N LYS A 111 18.56 16.29 1.99
CA LYS A 111 17.62 17.02 1.13
C LYS A 111 17.27 16.21 -0.11
N ILE A 112 16.32 16.71 -0.89
CA ILE A 112 15.97 16.14 -2.19
C ILE A 112 16.77 16.83 -3.30
N ALA A 113 17.55 16.06 -4.03
CA ALA A 113 18.23 16.51 -5.25
C ALA A 113 17.34 16.23 -6.47
N GLU A 114 16.73 17.27 -7.03
CA GLU A 114 16.03 17.16 -8.31
C GLU A 114 17.05 17.24 -9.45
N MET A 115 17.31 16.08 -10.07
CA MET A 115 18.21 15.93 -11.21
C MET A 115 17.45 15.30 -12.37
N LYS A 116 17.48 15.93 -13.54
CA LYS A 116 16.80 15.43 -14.73
C LYS A 116 17.29 14.02 -15.09
N THR A 117 16.40 13.22 -15.70
CA THR A 117 16.73 11.86 -16.14
C THR A 117 17.92 11.87 -17.09
N GLY A 118 18.87 10.94 -16.90
CA GLY A 118 20.14 10.90 -17.63
C GLY A 118 21.29 11.71 -17.02
N GLU A 119 21.06 12.51 -15.96
CA GLU A 119 22.15 13.23 -15.26
C GLU A 119 22.98 12.31 -14.33
N GLY A 120 22.66 11.02 -14.23
CA GLY A 120 23.45 10.03 -13.48
C GLY A 120 23.17 9.96 -11.97
N LYS A 121 21.89 9.95 -11.58
CA LYS A 121 21.43 9.86 -10.17
C LYS A 121 22.08 8.72 -9.38
N THR A 122 22.17 7.52 -9.97
CA THR A 122 22.81 6.36 -9.33
C THR A 122 24.28 6.62 -8.97
N LEU A 123 25.04 7.30 -9.84
CA LEU A 123 26.44 7.66 -9.55
C LEU A 123 26.53 8.72 -8.44
N VAL A 124 25.60 9.69 -8.43
CA VAL A 124 25.56 10.77 -7.44
C VAL A 124 25.40 10.24 -6.02
N ALA A 125 24.60 9.17 -5.83
CA ALA A 125 24.40 8.54 -4.53
C ALA A 125 25.67 7.90 -3.95
N THR A 126 26.70 7.61 -4.75
CA THR A 126 27.94 6.96 -4.27
C THR A 126 28.68 7.78 -3.22
N MET A 127 28.77 9.08 -3.40
CA MET A 127 29.50 9.99 -2.50
C MET A 127 28.86 10.12 -1.11
N PRO A 128 27.57 10.49 -0.97
CA PRO A 128 26.93 10.55 0.34
C PRO A 128 26.85 9.18 1.01
N LEU A 129 26.60 8.09 0.27
CA LEU A 129 26.57 6.74 0.83
C LEU A 129 27.94 6.28 1.32
N TYR A 130 29.04 6.70 0.67
CA TYR A 130 30.39 6.40 1.15
C TYR A 130 30.65 7.05 2.52
N LEU A 131 30.46 8.37 2.63
CA LEU A 131 30.75 9.08 3.87
C LEU A 131 29.78 8.72 5.00
N HIS A 132 28.46 8.70 4.73
CA HIS A 132 27.50 8.25 5.73
C HIS A 132 27.63 6.75 6.03
N GLY A 133 28.11 5.94 5.08
CA GLY A 133 28.44 4.53 5.31
C GLY A 133 29.53 4.36 6.35
N LEU A 134 30.59 5.17 6.30
CA LEU A 134 31.64 5.19 7.33
C LEU A 134 31.10 5.61 8.70
N ILE A 135 30.27 6.66 8.75
CA ILE A 135 29.65 7.10 10.01
C ILE A 135 28.71 6.01 10.55
N GLY A 136 27.93 5.38 9.67
CA GLY A 136 27.03 4.27 9.99
C GLY A 136 27.78 3.03 10.49
N ARG A 137 28.97 2.74 9.95
CA ARG A 137 29.88 1.71 10.47
C ARG A 137 30.29 2.00 11.91
N ILE A 138 30.75 3.22 12.18
CA ILE A 138 31.17 3.65 13.53
C ILE A 138 30.00 3.58 14.52
N LYS A 139 28.79 3.94 14.09
CA LYS A 139 27.55 3.86 14.89
C LYS A 139 26.98 2.45 15.04
N GLY A 140 27.44 1.47 14.25
CA GLY A 140 26.89 0.11 14.23
C GLY A 140 25.54 -0.03 13.51
N THR A 141 25.15 0.90 12.64
CA THR A 141 23.83 0.94 11.98
C THR A 141 23.85 0.79 10.45
N GLY A 142 24.83 1.36 9.76
CA GLY A 142 24.87 1.37 8.29
C GLY A 142 23.91 2.37 7.62
N VAL A 143 23.86 2.31 6.30
CA VAL A 143 23.03 3.21 5.47
C VAL A 143 22.25 2.45 4.42
N HIS A 144 21.07 2.97 4.06
CA HIS A 144 20.16 2.31 3.13
C HIS A 144 19.97 3.11 1.85
N LEU A 145 20.09 2.47 0.69
CA LEU A 145 19.61 3.00 -0.58
C LEU A 145 18.32 2.29 -0.97
N VAL A 146 17.25 3.06 -1.09
CA VAL A 146 15.93 2.56 -1.45
C VAL A 146 15.66 2.82 -2.91
N THR A 147 15.28 1.76 -3.63
CA THR A 147 14.89 1.81 -5.04
C THR A 147 13.45 1.35 -5.22
N VAL A 148 12.89 1.57 -6.41
CA VAL A 148 11.48 1.25 -6.72
C VAL A 148 11.23 -0.25 -6.86
N ASN A 149 12.25 -1.06 -7.19
CA ASN A 149 12.07 -2.51 -7.36
C ASN A 149 13.38 -3.30 -7.15
N ASP A 150 13.24 -4.60 -6.88
CA ASP A 150 14.36 -5.51 -6.59
C ASP A 150 15.38 -5.61 -7.71
N TYR A 151 14.96 -5.45 -8.98
CA TYR A 151 15.90 -5.47 -10.11
C TYR A 151 16.84 -4.27 -10.06
N LEU A 152 16.32 -3.06 -9.81
CA LEU A 152 17.13 -1.85 -9.66
C LEU A 152 18.05 -1.95 -8.45
N ALA A 153 17.56 -2.44 -7.30
CA ALA A 153 18.39 -2.66 -6.12
C ALA A 153 19.59 -3.58 -6.41
N ARG A 154 19.34 -4.72 -7.05
CA ARG A 154 20.38 -5.68 -7.44
C ARG A 154 21.35 -5.11 -8.46
N ARG A 155 20.83 -4.48 -9.51
CA ARG A 155 21.62 -3.85 -10.58
C ARG A 155 22.54 -2.78 -10.01
N ASP A 156 22.00 -1.86 -9.21
CA ASP A 156 22.74 -0.70 -8.73
C ASP A 156 23.77 -1.10 -7.67
N ARG A 157 23.46 -2.11 -6.82
CA ARG A 157 24.47 -2.73 -5.96
C ARG A 157 25.62 -3.31 -6.78
N GLN A 158 25.35 -4.07 -7.84
CA GLN A 158 26.39 -4.70 -8.67
C GLN A 158 27.17 -3.65 -9.47
N TRP A 159 26.50 -2.58 -9.87
CA TRP A 159 27.08 -1.52 -10.68
C TRP A 159 27.97 -0.59 -9.86
N MET A 160 27.49 -0.08 -8.73
CA MET A 160 28.22 0.86 -7.87
C MET A 160 29.09 0.16 -6.82
N GLY A 161 28.82 -1.11 -6.50
CA GLY A 161 29.55 -1.93 -5.52
C GLY A 161 31.06 -1.81 -5.60
N PRO A 162 31.69 -2.02 -6.77
CA PRO A 162 33.14 -1.93 -6.93
C PRO A 162 33.74 -0.57 -6.55
N VAL A 163 32.98 0.53 -6.64
CA VAL A 163 33.42 1.86 -6.18
C VAL A 163 33.62 1.84 -4.66
N TYR A 164 32.62 1.38 -3.92
CA TYR A 164 32.67 1.30 -2.46
C TYR A 164 33.69 0.27 -1.96
N GLU A 165 33.72 -0.90 -2.59
CA GLU A 165 34.62 -1.99 -2.23
C GLU A 165 36.08 -1.61 -2.47
N SER A 166 36.37 -0.85 -3.54
CA SER A 166 37.72 -0.30 -3.77
C SER A 166 38.17 0.71 -2.72
N LEU A 167 37.22 1.27 -1.95
CA LEU A 167 37.45 2.20 -0.85
C LEU A 167 37.30 1.53 0.52
N GLY A 168 37.12 0.21 0.58
CA GLY A 168 37.06 -0.56 1.82
C GLY A 168 35.68 -0.61 2.50
N LEU A 169 34.59 -0.25 1.81
CA LEU A 169 33.22 -0.42 2.31
C LEU A 169 32.58 -1.69 1.76
N SER A 170 31.78 -2.33 2.61
CA SER A 170 30.97 -3.50 2.27
C SER A 170 29.57 -3.08 1.78
N VAL A 171 29.07 -3.75 0.74
CA VAL A 171 27.78 -3.42 0.12
C VAL A 171 26.88 -4.64 0.02
N GLY A 172 25.66 -4.50 0.55
CA GLY A 172 24.63 -5.52 0.56
C GLY A 172 23.43 -5.19 -0.31
N VAL A 173 22.62 -6.21 -0.55
CA VAL A 173 21.32 -6.07 -1.21
C VAL A 173 20.30 -6.99 -0.57
N ILE A 174 19.12 -6.47 -0.28
CA ILE A 174 17.97 -7.22 0.21
C ILE A 174 17.02 -7.48 -0.95
N GLN A 175 16.54 -8.71 -1.07
CA GLN A 175 15.60 -9.15 -2.10
C GLN A 175 14.44 -9.93 -1.49
N ASN A 176 13.29 -9.90 -2.16
CA ASN A 176 12.04 -10.50 -1.68
C ASN A 176 12.11 -11.99 -1.31
N ASN A 177 12.98 -12.76 -1.96
CA ASN A 177 13.15 -14.20 -1.79
C ASN A 177 14.14 -14.59 -0.69
N MET A 178 14.76 -13.62 -0.03
CA MET A 178 15.74 -13.89 1.03
C MET A 178 15.06 -14.24 2.34
N ASN A 179 15.54 -15.31 2.98
CA ASN A 179 15.13 -15.68 4.32
C ASN A 179 15.85 -14.81 5.39
N PRO A 180 15.40 -14.80 6.65
CA PRO A 180 16.03 -13.98 7.70
C PRO A 180 17.53 -14.27 7.94
N GLN A 181 17.97 -15.52 7.76
CA GLN A 181 19.38 -15.91 7.93
C GLN A 181 20.26 -15.34 6.82
N GLU A 182 19.72 -15.15 5.61
CA GLU A 182 20.39 -14.48 4.48
C GLU A 182 20.35 -12.95 4.63
N ARG A 183 19.27 -12.38 5.17
CA ARG A 183 19.12 -10.93 5.34
C ARG A 183 20.07 -10.35 6.38
N LYS A 184 20.25 -11.06 7.50
CA LYS A 184 21.09 -10.57 8.61
C LYS A 184 22.53 -10.21 8.20
N PRO A 185 23.29 -11.04 7.45
CA PRO A 185 24.62 -10.66 6.98
C PRO A 185 24.59 -9.54 5.93
N GLU A 186 23.52 -9.42 5.16
CA GLU A 186 23.35 -8.32 4.20
C GLU A 186 23.14 -6.98 4.91
N TYR A 187 22.29 -6.93 5.94
CA TYR A 187 22.11 -5.74 6.80
C TYR A 187 23.34 -5.37 7.61
N ALA A 188 24.23 -6.33 7.91
CA ALA A 188 25.48 -6.08 8.63
C ALA A 188 26.51 -5.27 7.79
N LYS A 189 26.32 -5.16 6.47
CA LYS A 189 27.22 -4.41 5.58
C LYS A 189 26.99 -2.91 5.65
N ASP A 190 28.03 -2.14 5.40
CA ASP A 190 28.06 -0.68 5.57
C ASP A 190 26.94 0.03 4.79
N ILE A 191 26.68 -0.43 3.56
CA ILE A 191 25.65 0.11 2.67
C ILE A 191 24.73 -1.03 2.24
N VAL A 192 23.41 -0.83 2.32
CA VAL A 192 22.41 -1.85 1.98
C VAL A 192 21.45 -1.30 0.94
N TYR A 193 21.34 -1.98 -0.19
CA TYR A 193 20.38 -1.67 -1.25
C TYR A 193 19.10 -2.48 -1.02
N GLY A 194 17.94 -1.91 -1.33
CA GLY A 194 16.66 -2.62 -1.22
C GLY A 194 15.49 -1.81 -1.73
N THR A 195 14.28 -2.30 -1.49
CA THR A 195 13.04 -1.58 -1.77
C THR A 195 12.38 -1.14 -0.48
N ASN A 196 11.51 -0.13 -0.56
CA ASN A 196 10.70 0.34 0.56
C ASN A 196 9.89 -0.79 1.21
N ASN A 197 9.36 -1.69 0.39
CA ASN A 197 8.60 -2.86 0.84
C ASN A 197 9.49 -3.80 1.65
N GLU A 198 10.67 -4.17 1.14
CA GLU A 198 11.58 -5.08 1.85
C GLU A 198 12.04 -4.50 3.20
N PHE A 199 12.48 -3.24 3.20
CA PHE A 199 12.89 -2.55 4.42
C PHE A 199 11.75 -2.40 5.43
N GLY A 200 10.55 -2.00 4.97
CA GLY A 200 9.41 -1.81 5.85
C GLY A 200 8.85 -3.13 6.40
N PHE A 201 8.81 -4.19 5.60
CA PHE A 201 8.37 -5.51 6.07
C PHE A 201 9.40 -6.17 6.99
N ASP A 202 10.71 -5.98 6.76
CA ASP A 202 11.74 -6.43 7.70
C ASP A 202 11.59 -5.71 9.05
N TYR A 203 11.31 -4.41 9.04
CA TYR A 203 10.99 -3.68 10.27
C TYR A 203 9.76 -4.26 10.98
N LEU A 204 8.67 -4.52 10.26
CA LEU A 204 7.48 -5.14 10.87
C LEU A 204 7.80 -6.53 11.44
N ARG A 205 8.57 -7.36 10.72
CA ARG A 205 9.02 -8.68 11.18
C ARG A 205 9.91 -8.59 12.42
N ASP A 206 10.86 -7.66 12.46
CA ASP A 206 11.76 -7.43 13.60
C ASP A 206 11.04 -6.97 14.87
N ASN A 207 9.83 -6.43 14.75
CA ASN A 207 8.97 -6.08 15.89
C ASN A 207 8.03 -7.23 16.32
N MET A 208 8.03 -8.35 15.59
CA MET A 208 7.27 -9.56 15.92
C MET A 208 8.16 -10.73 16.37
N VAL A 209 9.49 -10.60 16.32
CA VAL A 209 10.39 -11.66 16.81
C VAL A 209 10.33 -11.79 18.32
N PHE A 210 10.51 -13.01 18.83
CA PHE A 210 10.50 -13.29 20.27
C PHE A 210 11.81 -12.94 20.96
N ARG A 211 12.93 -12.98 20.21
CA ARG A 211 14.28 -12.78 20.72
C ARG A 211 14.98 -11.64 19.99
N PRO A 212 15.68 -10.72 20.68
CA PRO A 212 16.40 -9.62 20.02
C PRO A 212 17.43 -10.09 18.98
N GLU A 213 18.01 -11.28 19.18
CA GLU A 213 19.03 -11.83 18.29
C GLU A 213 18.45 -12.27 16.94
N ASP A 214 17.13 -12.45 16.84
CA ASP A 214 16.47 -12.85 15.59
C ASP A 214 16.16 -11.65 14.68
N ARG A 215 16.43 -10.42 15.14
CA ARG A 215 16.30 -9.21 14.32
C ARG A 215 17.33 -9.17 13.20
N VAL A 216 16.89 -8.72 12.03
CA VAL A 216 17.76 -8.59 10.85
C VAL A 216 18.28 -7.18 10.66
N GLN A 217 17.51 -6.13 11.01
CA GLN A 217 17.92 -4.73 10.87
C GLN A 217 18.77 -4.26 12.05
N ARG A 218 19.61 -3.26 11.79
CA ARG A 218 20.53 -2.66 12.77
C ARG A 218 20.29 -1.17 13.04
N GLY A 219 19.06 -0.71 12.86
CA GLY A 219 18.63 0.67 13.12
C GLY A 219 18.41 1.52 11.85
N HIS A 220 18.08 2.79 12.04
CA HIS A 220 17.67 3.70 10.97
C HIS A 220 18.50 5.00 11.03
N TYR A 221 19.73 4.96 10.53
CA TYR A 221 20.62 6.12 10.55
C TYR A 221 20.41 7.03 9.34
N TYR A 222 20.78 6.55 8.15
CA TYR A 222 20.67 7.34 6.92
C TYR A 222 20.05 6.53 5.79
N ALA A 223 19.08 7.13 5.10
CA ALA A 223 18.50 6.58 3.88
C ALA A 223 18.51 7.60 2.74
N ILE A 224 18.85 7.11 1.56
CA ILE A 224 18.58 7.81 0.30
C ILE A 224 17.46 7.07 -0.42
N VAL A 225 16.41 7.80 -0.79
CA VAL A 225 15.28 7.27 -1.57
C VAL A 225 15.45 7.69 -3.03
N ASP A 226 15.76 6.73 -3.90
CA ASP A 226 15.70 6.95 -5.35
C ASP A 226 14.24 7.01 -5.79
N GLU A 227 13.96 7.88 -6.77
CA GLU A 227 12.60 8.15 -7.24
C GLU A 227 11.64 8.50 -6.10
N VAL A 228 12.09 9.45 -5.26
CA VAL A 228 11.46 9.84 -3.98
C VAL A 228 10.00 10.28 -4.12
N ASP A 229 9.62 10.87 -5.25
CA ASP A 229 8.23 11.22 -5.56
C ASP A 229 7.34 9.98 -5.64
N SER A 230 7.78 8.93 -6.29
CA SER A 230 6.93 7.74 -6.37
C SER A 230 6.92 6.90 -5.11
N ILE A 231 8.01 6.86 -4.35
CA ILE A 231 8.02 6.07 -3.10
C ILE A 231 7.31 6.81 -1.97
N LEU A 232 7.61 8.10 -1.77
CA LEU A 232 7.11 8.87 -0.62
C LEU A 232 5.79 9.59 -0.88
N ILE A 233 5.33 9.72 -2.13
CA ILE A 233 4.03 10.32 -2.48
C ILE A 233 3.10 9.26 -3.08
N ASP A 234 3.48 8.62 -4.18
CA ASP A 234 2.56 7.70 -4.89
C ASP A 234 2.28 6.42 -4.10
N GLU A 235 3.32 5.71 -3.65
CA GLU A 235 3.19 4.45 -2.91
C GLU A 235 2.78 4.67 -1.45
N ALA A 236 3.06 5.85 -0.89
CA ALA A 236 2.73 6.19 0.49
C ALA A 236 1.23 6.18 0.83
N ARG A 237 0.36 6.08 -0.19
CA ARG A 237 -1.10 5.99 -0.04
C ARG A 237 -1.57 4.70 0.63
N THR A 238 -0.79 3.62 0.53
CA THR A 238 -1.13 2.31 1.10
C THR A 238 -0.14 1.94 2.21
N PRO A 239 -0.61 1.56 3.41
CA PRO A 239 0.27 1.07 4.47
C PRO A 239 0.81 -0.34 4.14
N LEU A 240 1.95 -0.66 4.75
CA LEU A 240 2.49 -2.02 4.79
C LEU A 240 1.78 -2.79 5.90
N ILE A 241 1.20 -3.95 5.57
CA ILE A 241 0.38 -4.75 6.49
C ILE A 241 0.86 -6.19 6.46
N ILE A 242 1.13 -6.76 7.64
CA ILE A 242 1.27 -8.21 7.82
C ILE A 242 -0.04 -8.74 8.40
N SER A 243 -0.70 -9.63 7.67
CA SER A 243 -1.90 -10.32 8.14
C SER A 243 -1.60 -11.80 8.39
N GLY A 244 -2.19 -12.35 9.45
CA GLY A 244 -2.06 -13.75 9.82
C GLY A 244 -3.42 -14.42 10.00
N PRO A 245 -3.50 -15.76 9.84
CA PRO A 245 -4.73 -16.49 10.12
C PRO A 245 -5.06 -16.41 11.62
N VAL A 246 -6.34 -16.27 11.95
CA VAL A 246 -6.80 -16.41 13.34
C VAL A 246 -6.74 -17.89 13.74
N GLU A 247 -6.13 -18.21 14.89
CA GLU A 247 -5.98 -19.59 15.38
C GLU A 247 -7.33 -20.26 15.71
N TYR A 248 -8.29 -19.48 16.21
CA TYR A 248 -9.65 -19.96 16.42
C TYR A 248 -10.41 -20.03 15.11
N SER A 249 -10.70 -21.26 14.66
CA SER A 249 -11.48 -21.45 13.44
C SER A 249 -12.95 -21.08 13.71
N SER A 250 -13.30 -19.83 13.40
CA SER A 250 -14.70 -19.36 13.30
C SER A 250 -15.54 -20.31 12.43
N SER A 251 -14.90 -21.00 11.47
CA SER A 251 -15.51 -22.00 10.60
C SER A 251 -16.25 -23.13 11.32
N GLU A 252 -15.75 -23.60 12.47
CA GLU A 252 -16.40 -24.68 13.22
C GLU A 252 -17.63 -24.18 13.98
N ILE A 253 -17.55 -22.97 14.54
CA ILE A 253 -18.65 -22.30 15.23
C ILE A 253 -19.81 -22.04 14.27
N TYR A 254 -19.54 -21.47 13.09
CA TYR A 254 -20.56 -21.25 12.07
C TYR A 254 -21.23 -22.55 11.61
N ARG A 255 -20.46 -23.63 11.47
CA ARG A 255 -20.98 -24.95 11.11
C ARG A 255 -21.91 -25.52 12.20
N ARG A 256 -21.53 -25.38 13.47
CA ARG A 256 -22.32 -25.85 14.62
C ARG A 256 -23.60 -25.02 14.83
N MET A 257 -23.52 -23.69 14.64
CA MET A 257 -24.65 -22.79 14.88
C MET A 257 -25.63 -22.72 13.68
N LYS A 258 -25.21 -23.11 12.47
CA LYS A 258 -26.06 -23.09 11.26
C LYS A 258 -27.43 -23.79 11.45
N PRO A 259 -27.53 -25.04 11.95
CA PRO A 259 -28.82 -25.70 12.12
C PRO A 259 -29.75 -24.98 13.13
N VAL A 260 -29.18 -24.31 14.13
CA VAL A 260 -29.93 -23.52 15.12
C VAL A 260 -30.50 -22.27 14.45
N ALA A 261 -29.67 -21.56 13.67
CA ALA A 261 -30.10 -20.40 12.90
C ALA A 261 -31.22 -20.76 11.89
N GLU A 262 -31.05 -21.84 11.13
CA GLU A 262 -32.05 -22.32 10.15
C GLU A 262 -33.42 -22.59 10.79
N GLN A 263 -33.45 -23.22 11.97
CA GLN A 263 -34.70 -23.48 12.69
C GLN A 263 -35.39 -22.18 13.09
N ILE A 264 -34.65 -21.21 13.61
CA ILE A 264 -35.19 -19.93 14.08
C ILE A 264 -35.69 -19.10 12.90
N VAL A 265 -34.91 -19.03 11.81
CA VAL A 265 -35.31 -18.39 10.56
C VAL A 265 -36.58 -19.03 10.03
N ARG A 266 -36.67 -20.37 9.99
CA ARG A 266 -37.88 -21.07 9.52
C ARG A 266 -39.11 -20.68 10.33
N ARG A 267 -39.00 -20.59 11.67
CA ARG A 267 -40.11 -20.18 12.54
C ARG A 267 -40.49 -18.71 12.37
N GLN A 268 -39.49 -17.83 12.25
CA GLN A 268 -39.69 -16.42 11.93
C GLN A 268 -40.45 -16.26 10.60
N VAL A 269 -39.98 -16.93 9.54
CA VAL A 269 -40.61 -16.90 8.21
C VAL A 269 -42.06 -17.39 8.27
N GLN A 270 -42.33 -18.47 9.01
CA GLN A 270 -43.70 -18.98 9.19
C GLN A 270 -44.59 -17.95 9.89
N PHE A 271 -44.10 -17.36 10.98
CA PHE A 271 -44.83 -16.37 11.75
C PHE A 271 -45.10 -15.08 10.95
N VAL A 272 -44.09 -14.55 10.25
CA VAL A 272 -44.25 -13.37 9.39
C VAL A 272 -45.23 -13.63 8.25
N ASN A 273 -45.20 -14.82 7.63
CA ASN A 273 -46.18 -15.18 6.60
C ASN A 273 -47.62 -15.21 7.14
N GLN A 274 -47.82 -15.68 8.37
CA GLN A 274 -49.15 -15.66 9.02
C GLN A 274 -49.61 -14.22 9.28
N ILE A 275 -48.71 -13.36 9.76
CA ILE A 275 -48.98 -11.94 10.00
C ILE A 275 -49.34 -11.22 8.70
N LEU A 276 -48.60 -11.46 7.61
CA LEU A 276 -48.89 -10.87 6.30
C LEU A 276 -50.26 -11.31 5.76
N PHE A 277 -50.65 -12.58 5.94
CA PHE A 277 -51.98 -13.05 5.59
C PHE A 277 -53.09 -12.41 6.43
N GLN A 278 -52.85 -12.18 7.73
CA GLN A 278 -53.77 -11.43 8.58
C GLN A 278 -53.90 -9.98 8.12
N ALA A 279 -52.80 -9.32 7.78
CA ALA A 279 -52.79 -7.96 7.27
C ALA A 279 -53.64 -7.81 5.99
N GLU A 280 -53.47 -8.71 5.02
CA GLU A 280 -54.29 -8.74 3.79
C GLU A 280 -55.79 -8.85 4.08
N ASN A 281 -56.17 -9.73 5.02
CA ASN A 281 -57.56 -9.91 5.39
C ASN A 281 -58.14 -8.71 6.15
N LEU A 282 -57.33 -8.04 6.97
CA LEU A 282 -57.72 -6.82 7.67
C LEU A 282 -57.91 -5.65 6.72
N LEU A 283 -57.04 -5.50 5.71
CA LEU A 283 -57.20 -4.51 4.64
C LEU A 283 -58.52 -4.71 3.89
N LYS A 284 -58.85 -5.96 3.50
CA LYS A 284 -60.12 -6.29 2.83
C LYS A 284 -61.36 -5.98 3.68
N LYS A 285 -61.23 -6.03 5.01
CA LYS A 285 -62.31 -5.72 5.96
C LYS A 285 -62.36 -4.24 6.34
N GLY A 286 -61.55 -3.37 5.72
CA GLY A 286 -61.50 -1.94 6.02
C GLY A 286 -60.81 -1.57 7.34
N LYS A 287 -60.16 -2.54 8.01
CA LYS A 287 -59.46 -2.34 9.28
C LYS A 287 -58.02 -1.87 9.06
N GLN A 288 -57.88 -0.63 8.61
CA GLN A 288 -56.61 -0.08 8.14
C GLN A 288 -55.51 0.01 9.23
N PHE A 289 -55.86 0.43 10.45
CA PHE A 289 -54.87 0.59 11.53
C PHE A 289 -54.29 -0.76 11.98
N GLU A 290 -55.13 -1.74 12.28
CA GLU A 290 -54.71 -3.11 12.67
C GLU A 290 -53.88 -3.78 11.56
N ALA A 291 -54.25 -3.55 10.28
CA ALA A 291 -53.47 -4.04 9.16
C ALA A 291 -52.06 -3.41 9.10
N ALA A 292 -51.97 -2.10 9.33
CA ALA A 292 -50.69 -1.39 9.36
C ALA A 292 -49.78 -1.88 10.49
N GLU A 293 -50.31 -2.13 11.69
CA GLU A 293 -49.53 -2.72 12.81
C GLU A 293 -48.91 -4.06 12.40
N LYS A 294 -49.68 -4.94 11.73
CA LYS A 294 -49.19 -6.23 11.23
C LYS A 294 -48.14 -6.08 10.13
N ILE A 295 -48.28 -5.08 9.25
CA ILE A 295 -47.28 -4.79 8.22
C ILE A 295 -45.98 -4.26 8.84
N ILE A 296 -46.05 -3.39 9.87
CA ILE A 296 -44.88 -2.91 10.62
C ILE A 296 -44.19 -4.07 11.33
N GLN A 297 -44.94 -4.97 11.97
CA GLN A 297 -44.42 -6.17 12.61
C GLN A 297 -43.69 -7.07 11.60
N ALA A 298 -44.27 -7.27 10.40
CA ALA A 298 -43.62 -8.00 9.32
C ALA A 298 -42.34 -7.32 8.81
N LYS A 299 -42.34 -5.98 8.70
CA LYS A 299 -41.17 -5.16 8.32
C LYS A 299 -40.02 -5.31 9.32
N ARG A 300 -40.31 -5.32 10.62
CA ARG A 300 -39.32 -5.55 11.69
C ARG A 300 -38.79 -6.99 11.71
N GLY A 301 -39.59 -7.97 11.26
CA GLY A 301 -39.23 -9.38 11.32
C GLY A 301 -38.52 -9.92 10.07
N MET A 302 -38.94 -9.51 8.88
CA MET A 302 -38.40 -9.96 7.60
C MET A 302 -38.59 -8.86 6.53
N PRO A 303 -37.75 -7.81 6.56
CA PRO A 303 -37.92 -6.62 5.72
C PRO A 303 -37.89 -6.91 4.21
N LYS A 304 -37.04 -7.82 3.76
CA LYS A 304 -36.91 -8.21 2.34
C LYS A 304 -37.97 -9.24 1.87
N ALA A 305 -39.03 -9.49 2.65
CA ALA A 305 -40.06 -10.47 2.27
C ALA A 305 -40.80 -10.09 0.98
N LYS A 306 -40.78 -10.95 -0.05
CA LYS A 306 -41.48 -10.72 -1.34
C LYS A 306 -42.97 -10.37 -1.19
N LYS A 307 -43.67 -11.02 -0.26
CA LYS A 307 -45.09 -10.72 0.03
C LYS A 307 -45.29 -9.34 0.67
N LEU A 308 -44.41 -8.96 1.60
CA LEU A 308 -44.43 -7.63 2.22
C LEU A 308 -44.22 -6.55 1.16
N PHE A 309 -43.24 -6.75 0.28
CA PHE A 309 -42.98 -5.82 -0.82
C PHE A 309 -44.20 -5.63 -1.73
N LYS A 310 -44.87 -6.73 -2.11
CA LYS A 310 -46.10 -6.68 -2.92
C LYS A 310 -47.23 -5.92 -2.21
N LEU A 311 -47.42 -6.16 -0.92
CA LEU A 311 -48.42 -5.45 -0.08
C LEU A 311 -48.15 -3.96 0.00
N LEU A 312 -46.90 -3.55 0.20
CA LEU A 312 -46.51 -2.14 0.29
C LEU A 312 -46.70 -1.38 -1.03
N GLN A 313 -46.65 -2.08 -2.17
CA GLN A 313 -46.91 -1.51 -3.49
C GLN A 313 -48.40 -1.30 -3.80
N GLU A 314 -49.32 -1.82 -2.99
CA GLU A 314 -50.74 -1.57 -3.19
C GLU A 314 -51.08 -0.08 -2.95
N PRO A 315 -51.99 0.52 -3.75
CA PRO A 315 -52.29 1.95 -3.67
C PRO A 315 -52.70 2.39 -2.25
N GLY A 316 -51.93 3.30 -1.66
CA GLY A 316 -52.22 3.89 -0.35
C GLY A 316 -51.72 3.12 0.86
N VAL A 317 -51.27 1.85 0.71
CA VAL A 317 -50.80 1.03 1.83
C VAL A 317 -49.50 1.58 2.43
N MET A 318 -48.52 1.96 1.61
CA MET A 318 -47.26 2.54 2.11
C MET A 318 -47.50 3.81 2.93
N LYS A 319 -48.35 4.74 2.43
CA LYS A 319 -48.70 5.98 3.16
C LYS A 319 -49.41 5.70 4.48
N LEU A 320 -50.27 4.67 4.51
CA LEU A 320 -50.96 4.23 5.73
C LEU A 320 -49.95 3.69 6.75
N VAL A 321 -49.04 2.81 6.32
CA VAL A 321 -48.00 2.23 7.17
C VAL A 321 -47.09 3.32 7.72
N ASP A 322 -46.62 4.25 6.89
CA ASP A 322 -45.78 5.36 7.34
C ASP A 322 -46.51 6.25 8.35
N LYS A 323 -47.80 6.53 8.13
CA LYS A 323 -48.62 7.33 9.06
C LYS A 323 -48.75 6.63 10.42
N VAL A 324 -49.08 5.34 10.42
CA VAL A 324 -49.24 4.55 11.65
C VAL A 324 -47.91 4.34 12.36
N GLU A 325 -46.83 4.06 11.63
CA GLU A 325 -45.48 3.95 12.20
C GLU A 325 -45.08 5.26 12.88
N LEU A 326 -45.37 6.41 12.26
CA LEU A 326 -45.07 7.74 12.82
C LEU A 326 -45.97 8.08 14.02
N GLU A 327 -47.21 7.61 14.04
CA GLU A 327 -48.14 7.74 15.18
C GLU A 327 -47.66 6.93 16.38
N LEU A 328 -47.30 5.66 16.16
CA LEU A 328 -46.70 4.78 17.16
C LEU A 328 -45.33 5.29 17.64
N MET A 329 -44.58 5.99 16.78
CA MET A 329 -43.33 6.67 17.16
C MET A 329 -43.56 7.98 17.93
N LYS A 330 -44.65 8.71 17.69
CA LYS A 330 -44.95 9.96 18.43
C LYS A 330 -45.36 9.68 19.87
N GLU A 331 -45.99 8.53 20.13
CA GLU A 331 -46.23 8.04 21.49
C GLU A 331 -44.93 7.85 22.31
N ILE A 332 -43.76 7.78 21.65
CA ILE A 332 -42.45 7.63 22.29
C ILE A 332 -41.97 8.93 22.98
N ASN A 333 -42.39 10.12 22.52
CA ASN A 333 -41.79 11.39 22.95
C ASN A 333 -42.56 12.15 24.06
N ILE A 334 -43.66 11.61 24.58
CA ILE A 334 -44.48 12.26 25.60
C ILE A 334 -44.53 11.38 26.87
N GLY A 335 -43.59 11.60 27.78
CA GLY A 335 -43.72 11.27 29.20
C GLY A 335 -43.69 9.77 29.59
N GLY A 336 -42.48 9.24 29.81
CA GLY A 336 -42.17 8.35 30.94
C GLY A 336 -42.69 6.90 30.99
N GLU A 337 -43.85 6.54 30.46
CA GLU A 337 -44.44 5.20 30.76
C GLU A 337 -45.34 4.56 29.69
N LYS A 338 -45.24 4.95 28.40
CA LYS A 338 -45.98 4.28 27.31
C LYS A 338 -45.10 3.84 26.13
N THR A 339 -44.09 3.03 26.40
CA THR A 339 -43.20 2.37 25.41
C THR A 339 -43.78 1.07 24.82
N LYS A 340 -45.09 0.82 24.92
CA LYS A 340 -45.61 -0.56 24.88
C LYS A 340 -45.85 -1.13 23.48
N LYS A 341 -46.40 -0.38 22.52
CA LYS A 341 -47.04 -1.04 21.36
C LYS A 341 -46.06 -1.62 20.34
N ILE A 342 -45.06 -0.86 19.86
CA ILE A 342 -44.03 -1.39 18.94
C ILE A 342 -43.23 -2.50 19.62
N LYS A 343 -42.81 -2.29 20.87
CA LYS A 343 -42.04 -3.27 21.63
C LYS A 343 -42.84 -4.58 21.84
N GLN A 344 -44.15 -4.49 22.09
CA GLN A 344 -45.05 -5.66 22.15
C GLN A 344 -45.11 -6.41 20.82
N LEU A 345 -45.24 -5.68 19.70
CA LEU A 345 -45.23 -6.29 18.37
C LEU A 345 -43.89 -6.98 18.08
N GLU A 346 -42.78 -6.38 18.52
CA GLU A 346 -41.44 -6.95 18.42
C GLU A 346 -41.24 -8.18 19.31
N GLU A 347 -41.73 -8.17 20.55
CA GLU A 347 -41.63 -9.30 21.50
C GLU A 347 -42.29 -10.59 20.99
N GLU A 348 -43.28 -10.48 20.10
CA GLU A 348 -43.91 -11.63 19.44
C GLU A 348 -43.04 -12.27 18.34
N LEU A 349 -42.05 -11.56 17.79
CA LEU A 349 -41.09 -12.09 16.82
C LEU A 349 -40.06 -12.97 17.52
N TYR A 350 -39.29 -13.78 16.78
CA TYR A 350 -38.12 -14.50 17.32
C TYR A 350 -36.86 -13.63 17.31
N PHE A 351 -36.76 -12.71 16.36
CA PHE A 351 -35.73 -11.69 16.32
C PHE A 351 -36.24 -10.48 15.55
N VAL A 352 -35.62 -9.34 15.82
CA VAL A 352 -35.89 -8.06 15.17
C VAL A 352 -34.72 -7.71 14.28
N VAL A 353 -35.02 -7.15 13.11
CA VAL A 353 -34.05 -6.66 12.14
C VAL A 353 -34.17 -5.15 12.05
N ASP A 354 -33.06 -4.45 12.27
CA ASP A 354 -32.94 -3.03 11.96
C ASP A 354 -32.27 -2.87 10.60
N GLU A 355 -33.02 -2.40 9.61
CA GLU A 355 -32.52 -2.14 8.27
C GLU A 355 -31.44 -1.05 8.23
N ARG A 356 -31.50 -0.05 9.13
CA ARG A 356 -30.58 1.10 9.09
C ARG A 356 -29.20 0.72 9.61
N SER A 357 -29.15 -0.04 10.70
CA SER A 357 -27.90 -0.52 11.30
C SER A 357 -27.47 -1.90 10.79
N HIS A 358 -28.29 -2.54 9.94
CA HIS A 358 -28.13 -3.94 9.52
C HIS A 358 -27.84 -4.87 10.70
N SER A 359 -28.55 -4.68 11.81
CA SER A 359 -28.37 -5.46 13.03
C SER A 359 -29.54 -6.42 13.25
N VAL A 360 -29.25 -7.51 13.96
CA VAL A 360 -30.24 -8.52 14.35
C VAL A 360 -30.20 -8.69 15.86
N GLU A 361 -31.35 -8.54 16.51
CA GLU A 361 -31.49 -8.69 17.95
C GLU A 361 -32.50 -9.79 18.32
N PHE A 362 -32.15 -10.61 19.30
CA PHE A 362 -33.04 -11.64 19.81
C PHE A 362 -34.06 -11.08 20.79
N THR A 363 -35.33 -11.42 20.55
CA THR A 363 -36.41 -11.25 21.52
C THR A 363 -36.33 -12.36 22.58
N GLU A 364 -37.09 -12.23 23.68
CA GLU A 364 -37.18 -13.30 24.69
C GLU A 364 -37.68 -14.62 24.09
N LYS A 365 -38.66 -14.54 23.18
CA LYS A 365 -39.17 -15.70 22.43
C LYS A 365 -38.10 -16.36 21.56
N GLY A 366 -37.23 -15.56 20.94
CA GLY A 366 -36.04 -16.03 20.23
C GLY A 366 -35.05 -16.75 21.13
N ARG A 367 -34.69 -16.12 22.26
CA ARG A 367 -33.75 -16.68 23.24
C ARG A 367 -34.24 -18.01 23.80
N ALA A 368 -35.51 -18.08 24.20
CA ALA A 368 -36.13 -19.31 24.71
C ALA A 368 -36.14 -20.44 23.66
N GLU A 369 -36.24 -20.09 22.37
CA GLU A 369 -36.18 -21.09 21.30
C GLU A 369 -34.78 -21.64 21.07
N VAL A 370 -33.75 -20.79 21.14
CA VAL A 370 -32.35 -21.20 21.08
C VAL A 370 -31.98 -22.08 22.28
N GLU A 371 -32.43 -21.72 23.49
CA GLU A 371 -32.13 -22.46 24.73
C GLU A 371 -32.59 -23.92 24.72
N LYS A 372 -33.58 -24.27 23.89
CA LYS A 372 -34.00 -25.66 23.69
C LYS A 372 -32.91 -26.54 23.10
N ARG A 373 -31.97 -25.96 22.33
CA ARG A 373 -30.84 -26.68 21.71
C ARG A 373 -29.50 -26.33 22.37
N GLU A 374 -29.27 -25.07 22.71
CA GLU A 374 -28.03 -24.57 23.32
C GLU A 374 -28.35 -23.97 24.70
N LYS A 375 -28.43 -24.84 25.72
CA LYS A 375 -28.79 -24.44 27.10
C LYS A 375 -27.77 -23.47 27.68
N GLY A 376 -28.27 -22.39 28.31
CA GLY A 376 -27.42 -21.43 29.01
C GLY A 376 -26.55 -20.56 28.09
N LEU A 377 -26.81 -20.54 26.78
CA LEU A 377 -26.05 -19.72 25.83
C LEU A 377 -26.16 -18.22 26.16
N PHE A 378 -27.35 -17.74 26.49
CA PHE A 378 -27.60 -16.34 26.83
C PHE A 378 -27.38 -16.00 28.31
N ALA A 379 -27.08 -17.00 29.15
CA ALA A 379 -26.67 -16.79 30.52
C ALA A 379 -25.18 -16.44 30.55
N LEU A 380 -24.86 -15.20 30.15
CA LEU A 380 -23.51 -14.66 30.23
C LEU A 380 -23.18 -14.37 31.70
N PRO A 381 -22.19 -15.05 32.30
CA PRO A 381 -21.82 -14.80 33.67
C PRO A 381 -21.23 -13.39 33.82
N ASP A 382 -21.49 -12.73 34.95
CA ASP A 382 -20.75 -11.52 35.32
C ASP A 382 -19.32 -11.93 35.67
N LEU A 383 -18.42 -11.67 34.72
CA LEU A 383 -17.01 -12.01 34.84
C LEU A 383 -16.38 -11.38 36.07
N ALA A 384 -16.76 -10.14 36.41
CA ALA A 384 -16.18 -9.40 37.54
C ALA A 384 -16.53 -10.08 38.86
N THR A 385 -17.80 -10.45 39.04
CA THR A 385 -18.31 -11.13 40.24
C THR A 385 -17.73 -12.55 40.39
N GLN A 386 -17.65 -13.32 39.30
CA GLN A 386 -17.10 -14.68 39.38
C GLN A 386 -15.59 -14.70 39.60
N ILE A 387 -14.84 -13.80 38.98
CA ILE A 387 -13.39 -13.66 39.18
C ILE A 387 -13.10 -13.21 40.60
N ALA A 388 -13.83 -12.21 41.12
CA ALA A 388 -13.71 -11.78 42.51
C ALA A 388 -14.05 -12.90 43.51
N GLY A 389 -15.02 -13.76 43.18
CA GLY A 389 -15.34 -14.97 43.92
C GLY A 389 -14.19 -15.99 43.95
N ILE A 390 -13.47 -16.17 42.85
CA ILE A 390 -12.29 -17.06 42.80
C ILE A 390 -11.11 -16.45 43.57
N ASP A 391 -10.91 -15.13 43.47
CA ASP A 391 -9.84 -14.45 44.17
C ASP A 391 -10.01 -14.51 45.70
N SER A 392 -11.24 -14.42 46.18
CA SER A 392 -11.59 -14.48 47.60
C SER A 392 -11.55 -15.88 48.22
N ARG A 393 -11.53 -16.94 47.41
CA ARG A 393 -11.40 -18.33 47.88
C ARG A 393 -10.00 -18.61 48.46
N LYS A 394 -9.94 -18.96 49.74
CA LYS A 394 -8.68 -19.26 50.46
C LYS A 394 -8.24 -20.73 50.31
N ASP A 395 -9.11 -21.56 49.78
CA ASP A 395 -8.95 -23.00 49.60
C ASP A 395 -8.26 -23.41 48.28
N LEU A 396 -7.96 -22.44 47.40
CA LEU A 396 -7.31 -22.67 46.11
C LEU A 396 -5.90 -22.06 46.09
N SER A 397 -4.93 -22.80 45.55
CA SER A 397 -3.59 -22.30 45.27
C SER A 397 -3.60 -21.24 44.15
N PRO A 398 -2.57 -20.36 44.05
CA PRO A 398 -2.48 -19.38 42.97
C PRO A 398 -2.56 -19.99 41.56
N ARG A 399 -2.03 -21.22 41.39
CA ARG A 399 -2.07 -21.95 40.12
C ARG A 399 -3.47 -22.46 39.80
N GLU A 400 -4.21 -22.98 40.79
CA GLU A 400 -5.60 -23.42 40.62
C GLU A 400 -6.54 -22.23 40.35
N LYS A 401 -6.32 -21.09 41.02
CA LYS A 401 -7.04 -19.84 40.73
C LYS A 401 -6.83 -19.38 39.28
N PHE A 402 -5.60 -19.46 38.78
CA PHE A 402 -5.30 -19.12 37.39
C PHE A 402 -6.08 -20.00 36.40
N TYR A 403 -6.06 -21.32 36.58
CA TYR A 403 -6.79 -22.24 35.70
C TYR A 403 -8.31 -22.06 35.76
N GLU A 404 -8.89 -21.82 36.95
CA GLU A 404 -10.33 -21.54 37.07
C GLU A 404 -10.73 -20.22 36.41
N LYS A 405 -9.89 -19.18 36.51
CA LYS A 405 -10.12 -17.93 35.78
C LYS A 405 -10.04 -18.15 34.27
N GLU A 406 -8.99 -18.81 33.78
CA GLU A 406 -8.87 -19.13 32.35
C GLU A 406 -10.07 -19.94 31.83
N ARG A 407 -10.59 -20.88 32.63
CA ARG A 407 -11.77 -21.66 32.30
C ARG A 407 -13.00 -20.76 32.10
N ILE A 408 -13.23 -19.80 33.00
CA ILE A 408 -14.34 -18.84 32.90
C ILE A 408 -14.18 -17.91 31.70
N TYR A 409 -12.97 -17.39 31.48
CA TYR A 409 -12.67 -16.56 30.30
C TYR A 409 -12.95 -17.31 29.00
N ARG A 410 -12.52 -18.57 28.91
CA ARG A 410 -12.75 -19.42 27.74
C ARG A 410 -14.23 -19.73 27.52
N GLU A 411 -14.96 -20.06 28.59
CA GLU A 411 -16.41 -20.31 28.52
C GLU A 411 -17.18 -19.05 28.08
N TYR A 412 -16.80 -17.88 28.60
CA TYR A 412 -17.39 -16.60 28.20
C TYR A 412 -17.12 -16.29 26.73
N ALA A 413 -15.87 -16.41 26.28
CA ALA A 413 -15.48 -16.20 24.90
C ALA A 413 -16.25 -17.13 23.95
N GLU A 414 -16.32 -18.43 24.27
CA GLU A 414 -17.05 -19.40 23.44
C GLU A 414 -18.55 -19.09 23.34
N LYS A 415 -19.19 -18.66 24.44
CA LYS A 415 -20.60 -18.24 24.42
C LYS A 415 -20.80 -16.97 23.59
N SER A 416 -19.92 -15.98 23.76
CA SER A 416 -19.95 -14.73 23.00
C SER A 416 -19.82 -14.99 21.49
N ASP A 417 -18.85 -15.81 21.09
CA ASP A 417 -18.61 -16.15 19.69
C ASP A 417 -19.78 -16.90 19.07
N LYS A 418 -20.42 -17.82 19.81
CA LYS A 418 -21.63 -18.52 19.36
C LYS A 418 -22.81 -17.57 19.16
N ILE A 419 -23.01 -16.62 20.09
CA ILE A 419 -24.07 -15.60 19.96
C ILE A 419 -23.79 -14.72 18.74
N HIS A 420 -22.54 -14.28 18.56
CA HIS A 420 -22.12 -13.47 17.41
C HIS A 420 -22.35 -14.20 16.10
N ALA A 421 -21.86 -15.44 15.98
CA ALA A 421 -22.04 -16.28 14.81
C ALA A 421 -23.53 -16.50 14.49
N LEU A 422 -24.36 -16.73 15.52
CA LEU A 422 -25.80 -16.89 15.35
C LEU A 422 -26.45 -15.60 14.79
N LYS A 423 -26.08 -14.43 15.31
CA LYS A 423 -26.56 -13.13 14.78
C LYS A 423 -26.15 -12.93 13.32
N GLN A 424 -24.88 -13.19 12.98
CA GLN A 424 -24.39 -13.07 11.61
C GLN A 424 -25.08 -14.06 10.65
N LEU A 425 -25.37 -15.28 11.11
CA LEU A 425 -26.16 -16.25 10.34
C LEU A 425 -27.58 -15.76 10.10
N LEU A 426 -28.29 -15.29 11.13
CA LEU A 426 -29.63 -14.72 10.97
C LEU A 426 -29.64 -13.56 9.97
N LYS A 427 -28.65 -12.67 10.09
CA LYS A 427 -28.43 -11.57 9.15
C LYS A 427 -28.22 -12.09 7.72
N ALA A 428 -27.33 -13.06 7.51
CA ALA A 428 -27.09 -13.68 6.21
C ALA A 428 -28.34 -14.35 5.61
N TYR A 429 -29.22 -14.95 6.43
CA TYR A 429 -30.45 -15.57 5.97
C TYR A 429 -31.55 -14.57 5.58
N ILE A 430 -31.66 -13.45 6.29
CA ILE A 430 -32.80 -12.52 6.18
C ILE A 430 -32.50 -11.31 5.29
N LEU A 431 -31.26 -10.81 5.32
CA LEU A 431 -30.87 -9.59 4.64
C LEU A 431 -30.08 -9.81 3.35
N PHE A 432 -29.52 -10.99 3.12
CA PHE A 432 -28.67 -11.26 1.95
C PHE A 432 -29.26 -12.37 1.09
N GLU A 433 -29.59 -12.06 -0.16
CA GLU A 433 -30.17 -12.98 -1.14
C GLU A 433 -29.14 -13.38 -2.20
N LYS A 434 -29.14 -14.68 -2.52
CA LYS A 434 -28.36 -15.23 -3.62
C LYS A 434 -28.91 -14.71 -4.95
N ASP A 435 -27.99 -14.43 -5.87
CA ASP A 435 -28.22 -13.83 -7.19
C ASP A 435 -28.71 -12.38 -7.16
N VAL A 436 -28.71 -11.74 -5.98
CA VAL A 436 -29.02 -10.31 -5.79
C VAL A 436 -27.84 -9.62 -5.09
N ASP A 437 -27.53 -10.03 -3.86
CA ASP A 437 -26.47 -9.42 -3.06
C ASP A 437 -25.12 -10.15 -3.26
N TYR A 438 -25.15 -11.43 -3.67
CA TYR A 438 -23.98 -12.25 -3.99
C TYR A 438 -24.31 -13.39 -4.95
N VAL A 439 -23.27 -13.96 -5.56
CA VAL A 439 -23.33 -15.22 -6.31
C VAL A 439 -22.35 -16.24 -5.72
N VAL A 440 -22.59 -17.53 -6.00
CA VAL A 440 -21.67 -18.61 -5.63
C VAL A 440 -21.03 -19.16 -6.90
N MET A 441 -19.72 -18.98 -7.04
CA MET A 441 -18.92 -19.46 -8.18
C MET A 441 -17.66 -20.16 -7.68
N ASP A 442 -17.29 -21.29 -8.28
CA ASP A 442 -16.12 -22.09 -7.91
C ASP A 442 -16.01 -22.42 -6.41
N GLY A 443 -17.17 -22.63 -5.77
CA GLY A 443 -17.25 -22.89 -4.33
C GLY A 443 -16.88 -21.69 -3.45
N LYS A 444 -16.99 -20.46 -3.95
CA LYS A 444 -16.75 -19.21 -3.24
C LYS A 444 -17.93 -18.25 -3.38
N VAL A 445 -18.15 -17.45 -2.35
CA VAL A 445 -19.12 -16.34 -2.37
C VAL A 445 -18.46 -15.11 -3.00
N ILE A 446 -19.10 -14.53 -4.01
CA ILE A 446 -18.65 -13.30 -4.68
C ILE A 446 -19.74 -12.25 -4.53
N ILE A 447 -19.39 -11.08 -3.99
CA ILE A 447 -20.34 -9.99 -3.76
C ILE A 447 -20.76 -9.36 -5.10
N VAL A 448 -22.04 -9.06 -5.24
CA VAL A 448 -22.61 -8.30 -6.36
C VAL A 448 -22.78 -6.85 -5.91
N ASP A 449 -22.31 -5.90 -6.72
CA ASP A 449 -22.51 -4.47 -6.46
C ASP A 449 -23.99 -4.10 -6.71
N GLU A 450 -24.65 -3.52 -5.70
CA GLU A 450 -26.10 -3.23 -5.73
C GLU A 450 -26.51 -2.25 -6.85
N PHE A 451 -25.62 -1.34 -7.26
CA PHE A 451 -25.95 -0.32 -8.26
C PHE A 451 -25.63 -0.77 -9.68
N THR A 452 -24.53 -1.51 -9.85
CA THR A 452 -23.98 -1.85 -11.17
C THR A 452 -24.20 -3.31 -11.57
N GLY A 453 -24.58 -4.17 -10.63
CA GLY A 453 -24.72 -5.62 -10.84
C GLY A 453 -23.38 -6.32 -11.12
N ARG A 454 -22.24 -5.63 -10.92
CA ARG A 454 -20.91 -6.18 -11.20
C ARG A 454 -20.46 -7.11 -10.09
N LEU A 455 -19.78 -8.19 -10.49
CA LEU A 455 -19.09 -9.08 -9.56
C LEU A 455 -17.87 -8.37 -8.98
N MET A 456 -17.72 -8.42 -7.65
CA MET A 456 -16.59 -7.84 -6.92
C MET A 456 -15.68 -8.95 -6.35
N PRO A 457 -14.89 -9.65 -7.19
CA PRO A 457 -13.96 -10.66 -6.72
C PRO A 457 -12.89 -10.05 -5.83
N GLY A 458 -12.58 -10.71 -4.71
CA GLY A 458 -11.61 -10.25 -3.72
C GLY A 458 -12.18 -9.35 -2.62
N ARG A 459 -13.42 -8.87 -2.77
CA ARG A 459 -14.12 -8.14 -1.70
C ARG A 459 -14.85 -9.13 -0.79
N ARG A 460 -14.73 -8.96 0.53
CA ARG A 460 -15.44 -9.73 1.56
C ARG A 460 -16.18 -8.76 2.49
N TRP A 461 -17.29 -9.21 3.08
CA TRP A 461 -17.94 -8.46 4.16
C TRP A 461 -17.18 -8.69 5.47
N SER A 462 -17.09 -7.66 6.30
CA SER A 462 -16.40 -7.70 7.59
C SER A 462 -17.26 -8.31 8.70
N ASP A 463 -16.68 -8.46 9.90
CA ASP A 463 -17.37 -8.84 11.14
C ASP A 463 -18.03 -10.24 11.09
N GLY A 464 -17.41 -11.18 10.37
CA GLY A 464 -17.91 -12.56 10.27
C GLY A 464 -19.10 -12.76 9.33
N LEU A 465 -19.62 -11.70 8.71
CA LEU A 465 -20.79 -11.80 7.82
C LEU A 465 -20.49 -12.63 6.56
N HIS A 466 -19.28 -12.51 6.00
CA HIS A 466 -18.92 -13.27 4.80
C HIS A 466 -18.83 -14.77 5.10
N GLU A 467 -18.25 -15.11 6.24
CA GLU A 467 -18.19 -16.48 6.78
C GLU A 467 -19.61 -17.03 7.02
N ALA A 468 -20.53 -16.21 7.52
CA ALA A 468 -21.93 -16.59 7.71
C ALA A 468 -22.66 -16.87 6.38
N VAL A 469 -22.40 -16.07 5.33
CA VAL A 469 -22.95 -16.33 3.98
C VAL A 469 -22.30 -17.57 3.36
N GLU A 470 -20.98 -17.76 3.53
CA GLU A 470 -20.27 -18.98 3.12
C GLU A 470 -20.86 -20.22 3.81
N ALA A 471 -21.12 -20.13 5.12
CA ALA A 471 -21.74 -21.18 5.90
C ALA A 471 -23.18 -21.47 5.44
N LYS A 472 -23.99 -20.43 5.21
CA LYS A 472 -25.37 -20.52 4.69
C LYS A 472 -25.40 -21.32 3.39
N GLU A 473 -24.56 -20.97 2.42
CA GLU A 473 -24.50 -21.63 1.11
C GLU A 473 -23.79 -22.99 1.14
N GLY A 474 -23.19 -23.37 2.27
CA GLY A 474 -22.49 -24.66 2.41
C GLY A 474 -21.16 -24.71 1.68
N VAL A 475 -20.55 -23.56 1.39
CA VAL A 475 -19.23 -23.49 0.77
C VAL A 475 -18.12 -23.51 1.83
N LYS A 476 -16.87 -23.68 1.38
CA LYS A 476 -15.72 -23.71 2.28
C LYS A 476 -15.51 -22.33 2.91
N ILE A 477 -15.80 -22.22 4.21
CA ILE A 477 -15.53 -21.02 5.00
C ILE A 477 -14.03 -20.76 5.01
N GLN A 478 -13.60 -19.62 4.51
CA GLN A 478 -12.19 -19.25 4.51
C GLN A 478 -11.81 -18.74 5.90
N ARG A 479 -10.56 -18.98 6.32
CA ARG A 479 -10.08 -18.47 7.62
C ARG A 479 -10.04 -16.94 7.58
N GLU A 480 -10.48 -16.34 8.66
CA GLU A 480 -10.31 -14.90 8.87
C GLU A 480 -8.82 -14.58 9.00
N THR A 481 -8.42 -13.48 8.38
CA THR A 481 -7.07 -12.94 8.49
C THR A 481 -7.14 -11.67 9.32
N GLN A 482 -6.41 -11.62 10.43
CA GLN A 482 -6.27 -10.41 11.24
C GLN A 482 -4.97 -9.68 10.90
N THR A 483 -4.97 -8.36 11.03
CA THR A 483 -3.75 -7.56 10.93
C THR A 483 -2.89 -7.75 12.18
N LEU A 484 -1.68 -8.29 12.01
CA LEU A 484 -0.71 -8.51 13.08
C LEU A 484 0.18 -7.28 13.30
N ALA A 485 0.62 -6.65 12.21
CA ALA A 485 1.50 -5.49 12.25
C ALA A 485 1.23 -4.57 11.04
N THR A 486 1.34 -3.26 11.25
CA THR A 486 1.13 -2.26 10.20
C THR A 486 2.02 -1.04 10.40
N ILE A 487 2.53 -0.47 9.30
CA ILE A 487 3.22 0.82 9.30
C ILE A 487 2.97 1.53 7.96
N THR A 488 2.81 2.86 8.00
CA THR A 488 2.78 3.66 6.76
C THR A 488 4.20 3.93 6.28
N ILE A 489 4.41 4.02 4.97
CA ILE A 489 5.71 4.40 4.38
C ILE A 489 6.20 5.73 4.97
N GLN A 490 5.28 6.68 5.19
CA GLN A 490 5.56 7.96 5.85
C GLN A 490 6.20 7.78 7.23
N ASN A 491 5.55 7.00 8.11
CA ASN A 491 6.05 6.79 9.46
C ASN A 491 7.34 5.97 9.46
N TYR A 492 7.48 5.01 8.54
CA TYR A 492 8.70 4.23 8.41
C TYR A 492 9.92 5.11 8.11
N PHE A 493 9.86 5.95 7.07
CA PHE A 493 10.99 6.80 6.69
C PHE A 493 11.26 7.95 7.67
N ARG A 494 10.27 8.37 8.46
CA ARG A 494 10.48 9.33 9.56
C ARG A 494 11.30 8.80 10.72
N MET A 495 11.53 7.48 10.80
CA MET A 495 12.40 6.89 11.84
C MET A 495 13.89 7.08 11.56
N TYR A 496 14.28 7.43 10.33
CA TYR A 496 15.68 7.66 10.01
C TYR A 496 16.18 8.95 10.64
N GLU A 497 17.36 8.93 11.26
CA GLU A 497 18.01 10.15 11.78
C GLU A 497 18.22 11.18 10.67
N LYS A 498 18.53 10.70 9.46
CA LYS A 498 18.72 11.53 8.28
C LYS A 498 18.12 10.86 7.05
N LEU A 499 17.36 11.62 6.28
CA LEU A 499 16.68 11.15 5.07
C LEU A 499 17.04 12.07 3.91
N ALA A 500 17.28 11.49 2.74
CA ALA A 500 17.53 12.22 1.51
C ALA A 500 16.78 11.54 0.36
N GLY A 501 16.64 12.23 -0.76
CA GLY A 501 15.99 11.66 -1.94
C GLY A 501 16.48 12.23 -3.25
N MET A 502 16.33 11.48 -4.32
CA MET A 502 16.65 11.95 -5.68
C MET A 502 15.51 11.62 -6.63
N THR A 503 15.21 12.54 -7.55
CA THR A 503 14.18 12.34 -8.60
C THR A 503 14.36 13.38 -9.70
N GLY A 504 13.63 13.23 -10.82
CA GLY A 504 13.60 14.23 -11.90
C GLY A 504 12.50 15.29 -11.76
N THR A 505 11.57 15.09 -10.82
CA THR A 505 10.25 15.74 -10.80
C THR A 505 9.76 16.11 -9.39
N ALA A 506 10.65 16.48 -8.46
CA ALA A 506 10.26 16.78 -7.08
C ALA A 506 9.67 18.19 -6.86
N ALA A 507 9.98 19.16 -7.72
CA ALA A 507 9.61 20.56 -7.46
C ALA A 507 8.10 20.82 -7.37
N THR A 508 7.27 20.00 -8.03
CA THR A 508 5.81 20.13 -7.95
C THR A 508 5.29 19.74 -6.58
N GLU A 509 5.88 18.70 -5.97
CA GLU A 509 5.50 18.16 -4.65
C GLU A 509 6.36 18.70 -3.50
N ALA A 510 7.12 19.78 -3.73
CA ALA A 510 8.08 20.31 -2.76
C ALA A 510 7.45 20.72 -1.42
N GLN A 511 6.20 21.18 -1.46
CA GLN A 511 5.46 21.53 -0.24
C GLN A 511 5.13 20.28 0.59
N GLU A 512 4.66 19.21 -0.06
CA GLU A 512 4.29 17.95 0.60
C GLU A 512 5.52 17.28 1.25
N PHE A 513 6.66 17.26 0.54
CA PHE A 513 7.92 16.77 1.10
C PHE A 513 8.36 17.51 2.37
N TRP A 514 8.20 18.83 2.40
CA TRP A 514 8.53 19.63 3.58
C TRP A 514 7.55 19.41 4.73
N GLU A 515 6.25 19.35 4.44
CA GLU A 515 5.22 19.18 5.46
C GLU A 515 5.33 17.81 6.16
N ILE A 516 5.51 16.73 5.39
CA ILE A 516 5.51 15.36 5.91
C ILE A 516 6.90 14.93 6.41
N TYR A 517 7.94 15.16 5.62
CA TYR A 517 9.28 14.61 5.86
C TYR A 517 10.33 15.66 6.24
N LYS A 518 10.00 16.95 6.17
CA LYS A 518 10.93 18.08 6.39
C LYS A 518 12.10 18.05 5.39
N LEU A 519 11.84 17.55 4.18
CA LEU A 519 12.82 17.48 3.09
C LEU A 519 12.68 18.70 2.18
N ASP A 520 13.76 19.49 2.08
CA ASP A 520 13.86 20.57 1.11
C ASP A 520 14.19 20.02 -0.29
N VAL A 521 13.52 20.53 -1.32
CA VAL A 521 13.81 20.20 -2.73
C VAL A 521 14.75 21.23 -3.34
N ILE A 522 15.91 20.78 -3.83
CA ILE A 522 16.89 21.61 -4.54
C ILE A 522 16.98 21.15 -5.99
N GLN A 523 16.72 22.07 -6.94
CA GLN A 523 16.86 21.77 -8.36
C GLN A 523 18.31 21.93 -8.79
N ILE A 524 18.91 20.84 -9.22
CA ILE A 524 20.29 20.80 -9.70
C ILE A 524 20.32 21.17 -11.19
N PRO A 525 21.23 22.06 -11.62
CA PRO A 525 21.37 22.40 -13.04
C PRO A 525 21.80 21.18 -13.85
N THR A 526 21.40 21.12 -15.12
CA THR A 526 21.80 20.07 -16.06
C THR A 526 23.26 20.27 -16.51
N ASN A 527 24.02 19.20 -16.69
CA ASN A 527 25.41 19.27 -17.16
C ASN A 527 25.53 19.93 -18.55
N LYS A 528 24.52 19.70 -19.41
CA LYS A 528 24.43 20.32 -20.73
C LYS A 528 23.07 21.00 -20.91
N PRO A 529 22.99 22.11 -21.68
CA PRO A 529 21.71 22.75 -21.97
C PRO A 529 20.72 21.80 -22.63
N VAL A 530 19.48 21.80 -22.15
CA VAL A 530 18.39 20.99 -22.71
C VAL A 530 17.99 21.54 -24.08
N ARG A 531 18.03 20.69 -25.11
CA ARG A 531 17.61 21.02 -26.49
C ARG A 531 16.34 20.29 -26.91
N ARG A 532 15.64 19.65 -25.96
CA ARG A 532 14.39 18.94 -26.21
C ARG A 532 13.29 19.95 -26.55
N VAL A 533 12.51 19.66 -27.59
CA VAL A 533 11.34 20.46 -27.97
C VAL A 533 10.11 19.78 -27.40
N ASP A 534 9.41 20.47 -26.49
CA ASP A 534 8.15 20.01 -25.92
C ASP A 534 6.99 20.64 -26.71
N TYR A 535 6.26 19.80 -27.44
CA TYR A 535 5.11 20.23 -28.25
C TYR A 535 3.86 20.41 -27.37
N PRO A 536 2.96 21.35 -27.70
CA PRO A 536 1.68 21.49 -27.00
C PRO A 536 0.80 20.24 -27.11
N ASP A 537 -0.04 20.03 -26.09
CA ASP A 537 -1.00 18.93 -26.08
C ASP A 537 -2.01 19.02 -27.23
N ILE A 538 -2.25 17.89 -27.90
CA ILE A 538 -3.26 17.77 -28.96
C ILE A 538 -4.48 17.03 -28.40
N ILE A 539 -5.63 17.73 -28.39
CA ILE A 539 -6.87 17.24 -27.80
C ILE A 539 -7.83 16.79 -28.91
N PHE A 540 -8.42 15.61 -28.76
CA PHE A 540 -9.38 15.04 -29.72
C PHE A 540 -10.74 14.84 -29.07
N LYS A 541 -11.82 14.94 -29.86
CA LYS A 541 -13.19 14.75 -29.39
C LYS A 541 -13.48 13.30 -29.02
N THR A 542 -12.90 12.34 -29.73
CA THR A 542 -13.12 10.91 -29.48
C THR A 542 -11.81 10.13 -29.28
N LYS A 543 -11.89 9.02 -28.53
CA LYS A 543 -10.76 8.08 -28.36
C LYS A 543 -10.29 7.51 -29.71
N LYS A 544 -11.22 7.27 -30.64
CA LYS A 544 -10.92 6.71 -31.95
C LYS A 544 -10.02 7.66 -32.76
N GLU A 545 -10.42 8.92 -32.89
CA GLU A 545 -9.63 9.96 -33.58
C GLU A 545 -8.26 10.13 -32.93
N LYS A 546 -8.20 10.15 -31.59
CA LYS A 546 -6.94 10.23 -30.85
C LYS A 546 -5.98 9.09 -31.23
N TYR A 547 -6.45 7.84 -31.16
CA TYR A 547 -5.58 6.70 -31.44
C TYR A 547 -5.17 6.63 -32.92
N GLU A 548 -6.07 7.00 -33.83
CA GLU A 548 -5.72 7.06 -35.26
C GLU A 548 -4.66 8.13 -35.54
N ALA A 549 -4.76 9.31 -34.92
CA ALA A 549 -3.76 10.36 -35.03
C ALA A 549 -2.41 9.94 -34.44
N VAL A 550 -2.40 9.30 -33.27
CA VAL A 550 -1.18 8.76 -32.65
C VAL A 550 -0.49 7.75 -33.57
N ILE A 551 -1.25 6.82 -34.17
CA ILE A 551 -0.68 5.82 -35.08
C ILE A 551 -0.11 6.47 -36.35
N ASN A 552 -0.80 7.46 -36.93
CA ASN A 552 -0.31 8.19 -38.10
C ASN A 552 1.00 8.95 -37.79
N GLU A 553 1.11 9.54 -36.60
CA GLU A 553 2.33 10.24 -36.17
C GLU A 553 3.48 9.26 -35.91
N ILE A 554 3.19 8.10 -35.31
CA ILE A 554 4.19 7.03 -35.14
C ILE A 554 4.69 6.56 -36.51
N GLU A 555 3.80 6.29 -37.46
CA GLU A 555 4.16 5.86 -38.81
C GLU A 555 5.03 6.91 -39.52
N ARG A 556 4.67 8.19 -39.39
CA ARG A 556 5.41 9.32 -39.98
C ARG A 556 6.86 9.39 -39.49
N TRP A 557 7.08 9.24 -38.18
CA TRP A 557 8.41 9.33 -37.58
C TRP A 557 9.21 8.04 -37.70
N HIS A 558 8.53 6.88 -37.66
CA HIS A 558 9.15 5.58 -37.85
C HIS A 558 9.74 5.45 -39.26
N LYS A 559 9.03 5.92 -40.30
CA LYS A 559 9.54 5.98 -41.69
C LYS A 559 10.79 6.86 -41.83
N ARG A 560 10.97 7.86 -40.96
CA ARG A 560 12.18 8.70 -40.90
C ARG A 560 13.28 8.12 -39.99
N GLY A 561 13.06 6.92 -39.42
CA GLY A 561 14.03 6.25 -38.57
C GLY A 561 14.20 6.85 -37.17
N ARG A 562 13.30 7.75 -36.73
CA ARG A 562 13.36 8.28 -35.36
C ARG A 562 12.87 7.21 -34.36
N PRO A 563 13.58 7.01 -33.23
CA PRO A 563 13.06 6.20 -32.14
C PRO A 563 11.87 6.89 -31.46
N ILE A 564 10.87 6.11 -31.08
CA ILE A 564 9.60 6.59 -30.54
C ILE A 564 9.27 5.81 -29.27
N LEU A 565 8.98 6.54 -28.19
CA LEU A 565 8.41 6.01 -26.96
C LEU A 565 6.97 6.49 -26.82
N VAL A 566 6.04 5.55 -26.64
CA VAL A 566 4.61 5.83 -26.49
C VAL A 566 4.18 5.48 -25.06
N GLY A 567 3.84 6.48 -24.27
CA GLY A 567 3.30 6.28 -22.92
C GLY A 567 1.80 6.01 -22.94
N THR A 568 1.34 5.00 -22.18
CA THR A 568 -0.08 4.71 -21.95
C THR A 568 -0.37 4.61 -20.45
N THR A 569 -1.64 4.72 -20.07
CA THR A 569 -2.08 4.64 -18.66
C THR A 569 -2.60 3.26 -18.25
N SER A 570 -2.80 2.34 -19.20
CA SER A 570 -3.29 1.00 -18.89
C SER A 570 -2.82 -0.03 -19.91
N VAL A 571 -2.72 -1.28 -19.45
CA VAL A 571 -2.32 -2.42 -20.27
C VAL A 571 -3.29 -2.61 -21.44
N GLU A 572 -4.59 -2.38 -21.22
CA GLU A 572 -5.61 -2.46 -22.28
C GLU A 572 -5.33 -1.49 -23.43
N VAL A 573 -4.94 -0.25 -23.11
CA VAL A 573 -4.60 0.75 -24.12
C VAL A 573 -3.31 0.38 -24.84
N SER A 574 -2.31 -0.14 -24.14
CA SER A 574 -1.07 -0.65 -24.74
C SER A 574 -1.34 -1.78 -25.74
N GLU A 575 -2.18 -2.75 -25.37
CA GLU A 575 -2.59 -3.85 -26.24
C GLU A 575 -3.44 -3.39 -27.44
N LEU A 576 -4.28 -2.37 -27.24
CA LEU A 576 -5.02 -1.75 -28.34
C LEU A 576 -4.07 -1.08 -29.35
N LEU A 577 -3.14 -0.24 -28.90
CA LEU A 577 -2.17 0.42 -29.77
C LEU A 577 -1.25 -0.60 -30.45
N SER A 578 -0.81 -1.63 -29.73
CA SER A 578 -0.03 -2.74 -30.28
C SER A 578 -0.73 -3.43 -31.45
N ARG A 579 -2.03 -3.74 -31.31
CA ARG A 579 -2.84 -4.30 -32.41
C ARG A 579 -2.95 -3.36 -33.60
N LEU A 580 -3.12 -2.06 -33.37
CA LEU A 580 -3.20 -1.06 -34.44
C LEU A 580 -1.87 -0.91 -35.19
N LEU A 581 -0.74 -0.89 -34.48
CA LEU A 581 0.60 -0.85 -35.08
C LEU A 581 0.91 -2.13 -35.88
N LYS A 582 0.52 -3.32 -35.36
CA LYS A 582 0.65 -4.59 -36.09
C LYS A 582 -0.10 -4.56 -37.43
N ARG A 583 -1.31 -4.00 -37.46
CA ARG A 583 -2.10 -3.83 -38.70
C ARG A 583 -1.42 -2.91 -39.72
N ARG A 584 -0.63 -1.93 -39.26
CA ARG A 584 0.18 -1.03 -40.10
C ARG A 584 1.56 -1.61 -40.45
N GLY A 585 1.90 -2.81 -39.98
CA GLY A 585 3.18 -3.46 -40.24
C GLY A 585 4.37 -2.82 -39.52
N ILE A 586 4.14 -2.05 -38.44
CA ILE A 586 5.20 -1.35 -37.69
C ILE A 586 5.73 -2.25 -36.57
N PRO A 587 7.01 -2.68 -36.62
CA PRO A 587 7.62 -3.44 -35.54
C PRO A 587 7.70 -2.61 -34.26
N HIS A 588 7.29 -3.18 -33.13
CA HIS A 588 7.30 -2.48 -31.84
C HIS A 588 7.44 -3.46 -30.68
N GLN A 589 7.79 -2.92 -29.52
CA GLN A 589 7.85 -3.63 -28.24
C GLN A 589 6.86 -3.03 -27.24
N VAL A 590 6.32 -3.85 -26.34
CA VAL A 590 5.36 -3.42 -25.32
C VAL A 590 5.89 -3.76 -23.93
N LEU A 591 5.83 -2.80 -23.01
CA LEU A 591 6.26 -2.90 -21.63
C LEU A 591 5.03 -2.75 -20.71
N ASN A 592 4.80 -3.77 -19.89
CA ASN A 592 3.58 -3.91 -19.09
C ASN A 592 3.86 -3.93 -17.58
N ALA A 593 5.06 -3.55 -17.14
CA ALA A 593 5.51 -3.55 -15.74
C ALA A 593 5.38 -4.92 -15.06
N LYS A 594 5.54 -6.02 -15.81
CA LYS A 594 5.45 -7.40 -15.28
C LYS A 594 6.80 -8.06 -15.08
N HIS A 595 7.76 -7.77 -15.95
CA HIS A 595 9.07 -8.41 -15.94
C HIS A 595 10.19 -7.37 -16.08
N HIS A 596 10.56 -6.73 -14.97
CA HIS A 596 11.47 -5.58 -14.95
C HIS A 596 12.81 -5.82 -15.66
N GLU A 597 13.43 -6.99 -15.48
CA GLU A 597 14.72 -7.31 -16.12
C GLU A 597 14.59 -7.36 -17.66
N ARG A 598 13.62 -8.11 -18.19
CA ARG A 598 13.35 -8.18 -19.63
C ARG A 598 12.99 -6.80 -20.19
N GLU A 599 12.20 -6.04 -19.44
CA GLU A 599 11.78 -4.69 -19.82
C GLU A 599 12.97 -3.72 -19.87
N ALA A 600 13.93 -3.83 -18.94
CA ALA A 600 15.15 -3.03 -18.96
C ALA A 600 16.00 -3.30 -20.21
N HIS A 601 16.16 -4.55 -20.64
CA HIS A 601 16.86 -4.87 -21.89
C HIS A 601 16.15 -4.29 -23.13
N ILE A 602 14.81 -4.25 -23.12
CA ILE A 602 14.03 -3.65 -24.21
C ILE A 602 14.21 -2.12 -24.22
N ILE A 603 14.10 -1.48 -23.05
CA ILE A 603 14.29 -0.02 -22.88
C ILE A 603 15.69 0.42 -23.30
N ALA A 604 16.73 -0.30 -22.91
CA ALA A 604 18.11 0.02 -23.28
C ALA A 604 18.33 0.08 -24.80
N ARG A 605 17.50 -0.63 -25.57
CA ARG A 605 17.50 -0.66 -27.04
C ARG A 605 16.43 0.25 -27.68
N ALA A 606 15.61 0.94 -26.88
CA ALA A 606 14.53 1.80 -27.39
C ALA A 606 15.04 3.05 -28.13
N GLY A 607 16.31 3.44 -27.94
CA GLY A 607 16.94 4.58 -28.60
C GLY A 607 17.59 4.27 -29.95
N GLN A 608 17.41 3.05 -30.48
CA GLN A 608 17.99 2.64 -31.76
C GLN A 608 17.16 3.15 -32.95
N PHE A 609 17.77 3.17 -34.14
CA PHE A 609 17.13 3.67 -35.37
C PHE A 609 15.80 2.94 -35.64
N GLY A 610 14.73 3.72 -35.80
CA GLY A 610 13.38 3.23 -36.08
C GLY A 610 12.72 2.43 -34.94
N ALA A 611 13.30 2.38 -33.75
CA ALA A 611 12.71 1.62 -32.64
C ALA A 611 11.38 2.24 -32.18
N VAL A 612 10.36 1.41 -31.96
CA VAL A 612 9.06 1.83 -31.41
C VAL A 612 8.78 1.04 -30.14
N THR A 613 8.61 1.74 -29.03
CA THR A 613 8.38 1.14 -27.71
C THR A 613 7.13 1.72 -27.07
N ILE A 614 6.21 0.87 -26.61
CA ILE A 614 5.02 1.25 -25.85
C ILE A 614 5.27 0.95 -24.37
N ALA A 615 5.07 1.93 -23.48
CA ALA A 615 5.28 1.81 -22.05
C ALA A 615 4.02 2.13 -21.25
N THR A 616 3.54 1.17 -20.46
CA THR A 616 2.37 1.33 -19.59
C THR A 616 2.77 1.93 -18.24
N ASN A 617 2.12 3.01 -17.77
CA ASN A 617 2.34 3.63 -16.45
C ASN A 617 3.83 3.84 -16.08
N MET A 618 4.66 4.20 -17.07
CA MET A 618 6.12 4.36 -16.91
C MET A 618 6.91 3.05 -16.69
N ALA A 619 6.43 1.92 -17.24
CA ALA A 619 7.21 0.68 -17.32
C ALA A 619 8.60 0.95 -17.96
N GLY A 620 9.64 0.34 -17.39
CA GLY A 620 11.02 0.60 -17.78
C GLY A 620 11.74 1.74 -17.03
N ARG A 621 11.13 2.25 -15.95
CA ARG A 621 11.74 3.27 -15.09
C ARG A 621 13.12 2.86 -14.55
N GLY A 622 13.99 3.85 -14.35
CA GLY A 622 15.34 3.67 -13.83
C GLY A 622 16.36 3.17 -14.87
N THR A 623 15.95 2.99 -16.13
CA THR A 623 16.86 2.62 -17.23
C THR A 623 16.89 3.73 -18.29
N ASP A 624 18.06 4.32 -18.52
CA ASP A 624 18.21 5.42 -19.48
C ASP A 624 18.14 4.92 -20.94
N ILE A 625 17.42 5.66 -21.79
CA ILE A 625 17.36 5.41 -23.23
C ILE A 625 18.52 6.14 -23.91
N LYS A 626 19.61 5.41 -24.20
CA LYS A 626 20.75 5.95 -24.96
C LYS A 626 20.44 5.95 -26.46
N LEU A 627 20.66 7.09 -27.13
CA LEU A 627 20.48 7.21 -28.57
C LEU A 627 21.56 6.42 -29.32
N GLY A 628 21.15 5.59 -30.29
CA GLY A 628 22.05 4.79 -31.11
C GLY A 628 22.95 5.63 -32.04
N LYS A 629 24.07 5.04 -32.48
CA LYS A 629 24.98 5.67 -33.44
C LYS A 629 24.22 5.99 -34.74
N GLY A 630 24.14 7.28 -35.10
CA GLY A 630 23.44 7.75 -36.31
C GLY A 630 22.08 8.43 -36.07
N VAL A 631 21.42 8.19 -34.93
CA VAL A 631 20.12 8.80 -34.60
C VAL A 631 20.23 10.31 -34.33
N VAL A 632 21.40 10.75 -33.83
CA VAL A 632 21.69 12.15 -33.45
C VAL A 632 21.66 13.13 -34.65
N LYS A 633 21.67 12.62 -35.90
CA LYS A 633 21.72 13.41 -37.14
C LYS A 633 20.47 13.25 -38.03
N ALA A 634 19.30 12.94 -37.46
CA ALA A 634 18.09 12.80 -38.26
C ALA A 634 17.72 14.15 -38.92
N GLN A 635 17.73 14.20 -40.25
CA GLN A 635 17.23 15.34 -41.05
C GLN A 635 15.72 15.54 -40.76
N GLU A 636 15.27 16.80 -40.74
CA GLU A 636 13.89 17.20 -40.41
C GLU A 636 12.83 16.60 -41.35
#